data_AF-A0A3B9M1A8-F1
#
_entry.id   AF-A0A3B9M1A8-F1
#
_cell.length_a   1.000
_cell.length_b   1.000
_cell.length_c   1.000
_cell.angle_alpha   90.00
_cell.angle_beta   90.00
_cell.angle_gamma   90.00
#
_symmetry.space_group_name_H-M   'P 1'
#
loop_
_entity.id
_entity.type
_entity.pdbx_description
1 polymer ?
#
loop_
_entity_poly.entity_id
_entity_poly.type
_entity_poly.pdbx_seq_one_letter_code
_entity_poly.pdbx_strand_id
1 'polypeptide(L)'
;MDYHTGIVGGLIAGVLARIIMLRLDYRQYPTYPHDVITHIALGFIASLIGAVFIPALMLKEYTAVTFLAVAAEQFRNVRNMERETLSKLEENEIVPRGIDYVEGIARTFEARNYLTIFTALVVSGFIVWLGWIYATAVFVLILIIVCYLKTGKVVGDIAEVVLEQLYFDGPFLKISDIYLMNVGYPPDREKILAEGMGVLIKPKNDNGRAILHNLGQRQAIVHTAAALLGTKREVGEPEFTPLARKNIDTGEIGLFILPLEKDFECLRKVIERTPVLESASRKPLDSKAGRIAAD
;
A
#
# COMPACT_ATOMS: atom_id res chain seq x y z
N MET A 1 -39.96 16.43 -5.89
CA MET A 1 -38.79 15.57 -5.67
C MET A 1 -38.11 16.05 -4.42
N ASP A 2 -37.90 15.17 -3.46
CA ASP A 2 -37.38 15.58 -2.15
C ASP A 2 -35.85 15.64 -2.21
N TYR A 3 -35.31 16.71 -2.80
CA TYR A 3 -33.87 16.93 -2.92
C TYR A 3 -33.15 16.83 -1.57
N HIS A 4 -33.81 17.28 -0.50
CA HIS A 4 -33.31 17.14 0.88
C HIS A 4 -33.06 15.68 1.28
N THR A 5 -33.95 14.76 0.87
CA THR A 5 -33.79 13.33 1.16
C THR A 5 -32.61 12.73 0.40
N GLY A 6 -32.39 13.17 -0.84
CA GLY A 6 -31.23 12.79 -1.64
C GLY A 6 -29.91 13.25 -1.01
N ILE A 7 -29.86 14.51 -0.55
CA ILE A 7 -28.68 15.08 0.11
C ILE A 7 -28.37 14.31 1.40
N VAL A 8 -29.37 14.10 2.26
CA VAL A 8 -29.18 13.39 3.54
C VAL A 8 -28.77 11.94 3.31
N GLY A 9 -29.44 11.23 2.39
CA GLY A 9 -29.12 9.84 2.09
C GLY A 9 -27.73 9.68 1.46
N GLY A 10 -27.35 10.55 0.52
CA GLY A 10 -26.01 10.58 -0.07
C GLY A 10 -24.92 10.88 0.97
N LEU A 11 -25.16 11.84 1.86
CA LEU A 11 -24.24 12.18 2.95
C LEU A 11 -23.99 10.98 3.87
N ILE A 12 -25.07 10.35 4.35
CA ILE A 12 -24.98 9.18 5.22
C ILE A 12 -24.22 8.05 4.51
N ALA A 13 -24.56 7.76 3.25
CA ALA A 13 -23.90 6.71 2.48
C ALA A 13 -22.41 6.97 2.30
N GLY A 14 -22.01 8.20 1.94
CA GLY A 14 -20.61 8.58 1.80
C GLY A 14 -19.83 8.44 3.11
N VAL A 15 -20.39 8.92 4.23
CA VAL A 15 -19.75 8.82 5.56
C VAL A 15 -19.62 7.36 5.98
N LEU A 16 -20.65 6.53 5.77
CA LEU A 16 -20.59 5.10 6.04
C LEU A 16 -19.52 4.41 5.20
N ALA A 17 -19.47 4.71 3.89
CA ALA A 17 -18.44 4.19 3.00
C ALA A 17 -17.04 4.57 3.49
N ARG A 18 -16.84 5.81 3.95
CA ARG A 18 -15.56 6.28 4.53
C ARG A 18 -15.17 5.48 5.77
N ILE A 19 -16.11 5.29 6.71
CA ILE A 19 -15.84 4.54 7.95
C ILE A 19 -15.46 3.10 7.64
N ILE A 20 -16.16 2.47 6.69
CA ILE A 20 -15.86 1.11 6.24
C ILE A 20 -14.47 1.05 5.59
N MET A 21 -14.16 1.98 4.68
CA MET A 21 -12.84 2.05 4.02
C MET A 21 -11.70 2.28 4.99
N LEU A 22 -11.93 3.08 6.04
CA LEU A 22 -10.96 3.24 7.11
C LEU A 22 -10.67 1.87 7.71
N ARG A 23 -11.67 1.18 8.31
CA ARG A 23 -11.44 -0.08 9.08
C ARG A 23 -10.72 -1.18 8.31
N LEU A 24 -10.87 -1.20 7.00
CA LEU A 24 -10.38 -2.28 6.18
C LEU A 24 -8.84 -2.28 6.02
N ASP A 25 -8.13 -1.16 6.18
CA ASP A 25 -6.71 -1.06 5.80
C ASP A 25 -5.73 -0.82 6.97
N TYR A 26 -5.71 -1.74 7.94
CA TYR A 26 -4.89 -1.71 9.17
C TYR A 26 -3.37 -1.56 8.95
N ARG A 27 -2.86 -1.81 7.73
CA ARG A 27 -1.42 -1.80 7.41
C ARG A 27 -0.88 -0.42 7.09
N GLN A 28 -1.77 0.49 6.69
CA GLN A 28 -1.49 1.87 6.33
C GLN A 28 -2.25 2.84 7.23
N TYR A 29 -2.77 2.34 8.36
CA TYR A 29 -3.65 3.11 9.21
C TYR A 29 -2.88 4.26 9.82
N PRO A 30 -3.51 5.42 9.97
CA PRO A 30 -2.98 6.41 10.87
C PRO A 30 -2.83 5.80 12.26
N THR A 31 -1.60 5.83 12.76
CA THR A 31 -1.22 5.28 14.04
C THR A 31 -1.85 6.07 15.20
N TYR A 32 -2.39 7.26 14.91
CA TYR A 32 -2.86 8.21 15.92
C TYR A 32 -4.37 8.52 15.82
N PRO A 33 -5.06 8.65 16.97
CA PRO A 33 -6.48 9.03 17.01
C PRO A 33 -6.80 10.35 16.30
N HIS A 34 -5.86 11.30 16.28
CA HIS A 34 -6.04 12.61 15.63
C HIS A 34 -6.19 12.49 14.12
N ASP A 35 -5.41 11.64 13.48
CA ASP A 35 -5.48 11.44 12.03
C ASP A 35 -6.78 10.75 11.62
N VAL A 36 -7.31 9.85 12.46
CA VAL A 36 -8.64 9.25 12.25
C VAL A 36 -9.73 10.33 12.21
N ILE A 37 -9.66 11.31 13.11
CA ILE A 37 -10.60 12.45 13.14
C ILE A 37 -10.47 13.26 11.84
N THR A 38 -9.24 13.57 11.41
CA THR A 38 -8.97 14.30 10.16
C THR A 38 -9.57 13.58 8.95
N HIS A 39 -9.43 12.26 8.88
CA HIS A 39 -9.98 11.47 7.77
C HIS A 39 -11.50 11.36 7.78
N ILE A 40 -12.13 11.33 8.96
CA ILE A 40 -13.60 11.35 9.06
C ILE A 40 -14.11 12.74 8.65
N ALA A 41 -13.47 13.82 9.09
CA ALA A 41 -13.84 15.17 8.71
C ALA A 41 -13.72 15.40 7.19
N LEU A 42 -12.61 14.99 6.58
CA LEU A 42 -12.43 15.07 5.13
C LEU A 42 -13.44 14.19 4.37
N GLY A 43 -13.74 13.00 4.88
CA GLY A 43 -14.75 12.13 4.31
C GLY A 43 -16.16 12.72 4.40
N PHE A 44 -16.49 13.41 5.49
CA PHE A 44 -17.75 14.13 5.64
C PHE A 44 -17.88 15.25 4.61
N ILE A 45 -16.84 16.08 4.43
CA ILE A 45 -16.81 17.14 3.41
C ILE A 45 -16.96 16.53 2.01
N ALA A 46 -16.20 15.47 1.70
CA ALA A 46 -16.32 14.75 0.42
C ALA A 46 -17.75 14.24 0.18
N SER A 47 -18.37 13.66 1.21
CA SER A 47 -19.74 13.15 1.13
C SER A 47 -20.75 14.26 0.87
N LEU A 48 -20.60 15.42 1.53
CA LEU A 48 -21.46 16.59 1.29
C LEU A 48 -21.36 17.07 -0.16
N ILE A 49 -20.14 17.23 -0.67
CA ILE A 49 -19.90 17.70 -2.05
C ILE A 49 -20.56 16.74 -3.05
N GLY A 50 -20.38 15.43 -2.88
CA GLY A 50 -21.04 14.43 -3.74
C GLY A 50 -22.56 14.47 -3.62
N ALA A 51 -23.10 14.51 -2.40
CA ALA A 51 -24.53 14.41 -2.16
C ALA A 51 -25.34 15.61 -2.70
N VAL A 52 -24.76 16.81 -2.68
CA VAL A 52 -25.40 18.04 -3.14
C VAL A 52 -25.32 18.20 -4.66
N PHE A 53 -24.37 17.54 -5.33
CA PHE A 53 -24.07 17.78 -6.74
C PHE A 53 -25.26 17.53 -7.69
N ILE A 54 -25.91 16.37 -7.60
CA ILE A 54 -27.06 16.05 -8.47
C ILE A 54 -28.25 16.99 -8.22
N PRO A 55 -28.69 17.21 -6.97
CA PRO A 55 -29.70 18.23 -6.66
C PRO A 55 -29.40 19.62 -7.24
N ALA A 56 -28.17 20.10 -7.11
CA ALA A 56 -27.76 21.43 -7.61
C ALA A 56 -27.88 21.52 -9.14
N LEU A 57 -27.44 20.49 -9.87
CA LEU A 57 -27.60 20.45 -11.33
C LEU A 57 -29.08 20.46 -11.76
N MET A 58 -29.95 19.76 -11.02
CA MET A 58 -31.39 19.77 -11.29
C MET A 58 -32.04 21.13 -11.04
N LEU A 59 -31.51 21.91 -10.11
CA LEU A 59 -31.88 23.30 -9.86
C LEU A 59 -31.19 24.29 -10.82
N LYS A 60 -30.43 23.80 -11.81
CA LYS A 60 -29.66 24.59 -12.77
C LYS A 60 -28.59 25.48 -12.13
N GLU A 61 -28.13 25.11 -10.93
CA GLU A 61 -27.01 25.74 -10.23
C GLU A 61 -25.69 25.14 -10.74
N TYR A 62 -25.33 25.43 -12.00
CA TYR A 62 -24.13 24.89 -12.63
C TYR A 62 -22.82 25.36 -11.96
N THR A 63 -22.89 26.37 -11.10
CA THR A 63 -21.77 26.78 -10.23
C THR A 63 -21.32 25.63 -9.33
N ALA A 64 -22.16 24.62 -9.05
CA ALA A 64 -21.77 23.46 -8.27
C ALA A 64 -20.59 22.65 -8.84
N VAL A 65 -20.31 22.77 -10.14
CA VAL A 65 -19.12 22.16 -10.78
C VAL A 65 -17.82 22.72 -10.20
N THR A 66 -17.79 23.97 -9.77
CA THR A 66 -16.58 24.56 -9.16
C THR A 66 -16.26 23.91 -7.82
N PHE A 67 -17.26 23.45 -7.05
CA PHE A 67 -17.02 22.72 -5.80
C PHE A 67 -16.34 21.37 -6.03
N LEU A 68 -16.58 20.69 -7.17
CA LEU A 68 -15.82 19.49 -7.54
C LEU A 68 -14.36 19.80 -7.85
N ALA A 69 -14.09 20.92 -8.54
CA ALA A 69 -12.73 21.36 -8.82
C ALA A 69 -11.97 21.69 -7.52
N VAL A 70 -12.59 22.44 -6.61
CA VAL A 70 -12.03 22.76 -5.28
C VAL A 70 -11.82 21.49 -4.46
N ALA A 71 -12.74 20.52 -4.53
CA ALA A 71 -12.58 19.23 -3.85
C ALA A 71 -11.36 18.46 -4.38
N ALA A 72 -11.17 18.42 -5.69
CA ALA A 72 -10.03 17.76 -6.31
C ALA A 72 -8.70 18.37 -5.87
N GLU A 73 -8.62 19.71 -5.79
CA GLU A 73 -7.44 20.40 -5.26
C GLU A 73 -7.20 20.06 -3.78
N GLN A 74 -8.27 20.05 -2.97
CA GLN A 74 -8.18 19.71 -1.55
C GLN A 74 -7.67 18.27 -1.35
N PHE A 75 -8.10 17.32 -2.16
CA PHE A 75 -7.64 15.93 -2.03
C PHE A 75 -6.18 15.75 -2.46
N ARG A 76 -5.74 16.47 -3.49
CA ARG A 76 -4.31 16.52 -3.85
C ARG A 76 -3.48 17.12 -2.71
N ASN A 77 -3.97 18.16 -2.05
CA ASN A 77 -3.31 18.75 -0.89
C ASN A 77 -3.24 17.77 0.29
N VAL A 78 -4.33 17.02 0.55
CA VAL A 78 -4.34 15.95 1.56
C VAL A 78 -3.28 14.89 1.24
N ARG A 79 -3.20 14.41 -0.01
CA ARG A 79 -2.15 13.48 -0.42
C ARG A 79 -0.75 14.03 -0.20
N ASN A 80 -0.51 15.29 -0.57
CA ASN A 80 0.79 15.93 -0.39
C ASN A 80 1.17 16.03 1.09
N MET A 81 0.22 16.42 1.93
CA MET A 81 0.38 16.49 3.38
C MET A 81 0.70 15.12 3.98
N GLU A 82 -0.07 14.07 3.64
CA GLU A 82 0.19 12.70 4.11
C GLU A 82 1.58 12.21 3.69
N ARG A 83 1.93 12.43 2.42
CA ARG A 83 3.25 12.05 1.89
C ARG A 83 4.38 12.76 2.61
N GLU A 84 4.24 14.05 2.89
CA GLU A 84 5.24 14.84 3.60
C GLU A 84 5.39 14.39 5.05
N THR A 85 4.27 14.20 5.75
CA THR A 85 4.25 13.70 7.13
C THR A 85 4.91 12.34 7.23
N LEU A 86 4.52 11.39 6.38
CA LEU A 86 5.12 10.06 6.36
C LEU A 86 6.60 10.13 6.01
N SER A 87 7.00 10.88 4.98
CA SER A 87 8.41 11.05 4.62
C SER A 87 9.27 11.58 5.78
N LYS A 88 8.74 12.52 6.57
CA LYS A 88 9.43 13.04 7.77
C LYS A 88 9.53 12.00 8.89
N LEU A 89 8.53 11.13 9.05
CA LEU A 89 8.60 10.01 9.98
C LEU A 89 9.65 8.97 9.53
N GLU A 90 9.75 8.72 8.23
CA GLU A 90 10.75 7.79 7.66
C GLU A 90 12.20 8.20 7.97
N GLU A 91 12.49 9.49 8.13
CA GLU A 91 13.84 9.97 8.48
C GLU A 91 14.34 9.44 9.84
N ASN A 92 13.43 9.13 10.74
CA ASN A 92 13.75 8.65 12.10
C ASN A 92 13.48 7.14 12.27
N GLU A 93 13.00 6.46 11.23
CA GLU A 93 12.73 5.02 11.29
C GLU A 93 14.03 4.21 11.15
N ILE A 94 14.19 3.20 12.02
CA ILE A 94 15.37 2.33 12.00
C ILE A 94 15.44 1.57 10.67
N VAL A 95 14.29 1.15 10.13
CA VAL A 95 14.18 0.56 8.80
C VAL A 95 13.08 1.29 8.04
N PRO A 96 13.39 2.19 7.10
CA PRO A 96 12.37 2.99 6.43
C PRO A 96 11.55 2.18 5.41
N ARG A 97 10.28 2.54 5.19
CA ARG A 97 9.36 2.05 4.15
C ARG A 97 9.89 2.27 2.75
N GLY A 98 10.55 3.41 2.55
CA GLY A 98 10.97 3.91 1.24
C GLY A 98 9.89 4.75 0.55
N ILE A 99 10.35 5.66 -0.33
CA ILE A 99 9.53 6.70 -0.97
C ILE A 99 8.37 6.11 -1.78
N ASP A 100 8.62 5.02 -2.51
CA ASP A 100 7.60 4.35 -3.33
C ASP A 100 6.45 3.80 -2.49
N TYR A 101 6.74 3.30 -1.29
CA TYR A 101 5.70 2.78 -0.40
C TYR A 101 4.92 3.93 0.24
N VAL A 102 5.60 4.98 0.69
CA VAL A 102 4.96 6.21 1.20
C VAL A 102 4.03 6.84 0.15
N GLU A 103 4.48 6.91 -1.11
CA GLU A 103 3.67 7.41 -2.22
C GLU A 103 2.42 6.55 -2.46
N GLY A 104 2.54 5.22 -2.38
CA GLY A 104 1.40 4.30 -2.48
C GLY A 104 0.37 4.49 -1.36
N ILE A 105 0.85 4.70 -0.13
CA ILE A 105 0.00 5.02 1.02
C ILE A 105 -0.74 6.35 0.77
N ALA A 106 -0.01 7.39 0.37
CA ALA A 106 -0.58 8.72 0.13
C ALA A 106 -1.65 8.73 -0.99
N ARG A 107 -1.43 7.97 -2.08
CA ARG A 107 -2.42 7.80 -3.15
C ARG A 107 -3.68 7.10 -2.68
N THR A 108 -3.55 6.12 -1.79
CA THR A 108 -4.69 5.41 -1.22
C THR A 108 -5.59 6.37 -0.42
N PHE A 109 -5.00 7.31 0.32
CA PHE A 109 -5.76 8.36 1.01
C PHE A 109 -6.52 9.28 0.05
N GLU A 110 -5.90 9.67 -1.07
CA GLU A 110 -6.55 10.45 -2.14
C GLU A 110 -7.74 9.68 -2.76
N ALA A 111 -7.50 8.42 -3.14
CA ALA A 111 -8.48 7.55 -3.78
C ALA A 111 -9.74 7.34 -2.92
N ARG A 112 -9.57 7.15 -1.61
CA ARG A 112 -10.70 6.99 -0.68
C ARG A 112 -11.59 8.24 -0.63
N ASN A 113 -11.05 9.45 -0.81
CA ASN A 113 -11.85 10.67 -0.86
C ASN A 113 -12.68 10.74 -2.15
N TYR A 114 -12.08 10.43 -3.31
CA TYR A 114 -12.83 10.35 -4.57
C TYR A 114 -13.95 9.31 -4.51
N LEU A 115 -13.67 8.14 -3.94
CA LEU A 115 -14.67 7.07 -3.79
C LEU A 115 -15.81 7.48 -2.85
N THR A 116 -15.52 8.29 -1.84
CA THR A 116 -16.52 8.88 -0.95
C THR A 116 -17.43 9.86 -1.68
N ILE A 117 -16.88 10.77 -2.49
CA ILE A 117 -17.66 11.66 -3.36
C ILE A 117 -18.55 10.83 -4.30
N PHE A 118 -17.95 9.87 -5.01
CA PHE A 118 -18.64 9.05 -5.99
C PHE A 118 -19.82 8.30 -5.34
N THR A 119 -19.59 7.69 -4.17
CA THR A 119 -20.64 6.97 -3.44
C THR A 119 -21.79 7.90 -3.06
N ALA A 120 -21.49 9.07 -2.48
CA ALA A 120 -22.50 10.03 -2.07
C ALA A 120 -23.29 10.60 -3.26
N LEU A 121 -22.60 10.88 -4.37
CA LEU A 121 -23.20 11.38 -5.61
C LEU A 121 -24.15 10.36 -6.22
N VAL A 122 -23.71 9.11 -6.37
CA VAL A 122 -24.52 8.04 -6.96
C VAL A 122 -25.74 7.75 -6.08
N VAL A 123 -25.56 7.63 -4.76
CA VAL A 123 -26.70 7.37 -3.86
C VAL A 123 -27.69 8.53 -3.87
N SER A 124 -27.21 9.78 -3.78
CA SER A 124 -28.09 10.97 -3.87
C SER A 124 -28.87 11.00 -5.19
N GLY A 125 -28.21 10.79 -6.33
CA GLY A 125 -28.87 10.75 -7.63
C GLY A 125 -29.91 9.65 -7.76
N PHE A 126 -29.62 8.45 -7.25
CA PHE A 126 -30.59 7.34 -7.24
C PHE A 126 -31.79 7.63 -6.35
N ILE A 127 -31.62 8.27 -5.18
CA ILE A 127 -32.74 8.69 -4.33
C ILE A 127 -33.63 9.68 -5.09
N VAL A 128 -33.02 10.66 -5.76
CA VAL A 128 -33.76 11.71 -6.46
C VAL A 128 -34.54 11.16 -7.66
N TRP A 129 -33.95 10.26 -8.46
CA TRP A 129 -34.57 9.77 -9.71
C TRP A 129 -35.39 8.50 -9.56
N LEU A 130 -34.95 7.56 -8.72
CA LEU A 130 -35.48 6.20 -8.66
C LEU A 130 -36.04 5.84 -7.27
N GLY A 131 -35.69 6.61 -6.24
CA GLY A 131 -36.11 6.40 -4.86
C GLY A 131 -35.18 5.50 -4.04
N TRP A 132 -35.54 5.32 -2.77
CA TRP A 132 -34.67 4.72 -1.75
C TRP A 132 -34.27 3.27 -2.02
N ILE A 133 -35.17 2.45 -2.56
CA ILE A 133 -34.92 1.01 -2.78
C ILE A 133 -33.72 0.81 -3.72
N TYR A 134 -33.70 1.53 -4.84
CA TYR A 134 -32.60 1.45 -5.80
C TYR A 134 -31.32 2.11 -5.27
N ALA A 135 -31.45 3.18 -4.48
CA ALA A 135 -30.32 3.83 -3.83
C ALA A 135 -29.60 2.91 -2.83
N THR A 136 -30.35 2.14 -2.04
CA THR A 136 -29.76 1.14 -1.13
C THR A 136 -29.10 0.01 -1.90
N ALA A 137 -29.73 -0.48 -2.97
CA ALA A 137 -29.15 -1.54 -3.81
C ALA A 137 -27.83 -1.09 -4.45
N VAL A 138 -27.76 0.12 -5.01
CA VAL A 138 -26.52 0.64 -5.61
C VAL A 138 -25.45 0.92 -4.56
N PHE A 139 -25.82 1.38 -3.35
CA PHE A 139 -24.88 1.56 -2.26
C PHE A 139 -24.21 0.23 -1.86
N VAL A 140 -25.00 -0.83 -1.69
CA VAL A 140 -24.47 -2.17 -1.39
C VAL A 140 -23.57 -2.68 -2.51
N LEU A 141 -23.96 -2.48 -3.77
CA LEU A 141 -23.13 -2.85 -4.93
C LEU A 141 -21.79 -2.09 -4.92
N ILE A 142 -21.81 -0.78 -4.68
CA ILE A 142 -20.59 0.03 -4.56
C ILE A 142 -19.70 -0.54 -3.46
N LEU A 143 -20.24 -0.81 -2.26
CA LEU A 143 -19.46 -1.38 -1.16
C LEU A 143 -18.83 -2.74 -1.52
N ILE A 144 -19.55 -3.61 -2.21
CA ILE A 144 -19.00 -4.90 -2.69
C ILE A 144 -17.82 -4.65 -3.65
N ILE A 145 -17.98 -3.72 -4.60
CA ILE A 145 -16.92 -3.36 -5.56
C ILE A 145 -15.71 -2.78 -4.83
N VAL A 146 -15.91 -1.87 -3.88
CA VAL A 146 -14.83 -1.28 -3.06
C VAL A 146 -14.07 -2.37 -2.31
N CYS A 147 -14.78 -3.28 -1.66
CA CYS A 147 -14.18 -4.39 -0.92
C CYS A 147 -13.41 -5.34 -1.84
N TYR A 148 -13.90 -5.58 -3.06
CA TYR A 148 -13.22 -6.42 -4.05
C TYR A 148 -11.94 -5.75 -4.58
N LEU A 149 -12.04 -4.51 -5.06
CA LEU A 149 -10.92 -3.73 -5.64
C LEU A 149 -9.81 -3.44 -4.63
N LYS A 150 -10.11 -3.49 -3.34
CA LYS A 150 -9.12 -3.36 -2.27
C LYS A 150 -8.10 -4.51 -2.22
N THR A 151 -8.42 -5.66 -2.82
CA THR A 151 -7.52 -6.82 -2.85
C THR A 151 -6.48 -6.61 -3.95
N GLY A 152 -5.58 -5.65 -3.74
CA GLY A 152 -4.38 -5.50 -4.56
C GLY A 152 -3.54 -6.78 -4.53
N LYS A 153 -2.69 -6.96 -5.55
CA LYS A 153 -1.77 -8.09 -5.58
C LYS A 153 -0.80 -8.02 -4.41
N VAL A 154 -0.44 -9.17 -3.88
CA VAL A 154 0.59 -9.30 -2.86
C VAL A 154 1.81 -10.04 -3.43
N VAL A 155 2.95 -9.97 -2.74
CA VAL A 155 4.19 -10.63 -3.18
C VAL A 155 3.98 -12.14 -3.37
N GLY A 156 3.17 -12.79 -2.53
CA GLY A 156 2.84 -14.22 -2.66
C GLY A 156 2.10 -14.58 -3.96
N ASP A 157 1.45 -13.62 -4.61
CA ASP A 157 0.81 -13.84 -5.92
C ASP A 157 1.85 -13.90 -7.06
N ILE A 158 2.98 -13.19 -6.90
CA ILE A 158 3.97 -12.98 -7.95
C ILE A 158 5.29 -13.71 -7.71
N ALA A 159 5.52 -14.23 -6.51
CA ALA A 159 6.77 -14.86 -6.12
C ALA A 159 6.55 -15.99 -5.11
N GLU A 160 7.50 -16.91 -5.06
CA GLU A 160 7.61 -17.94 -4.02
C GLU A 160 8.70 -17.52 -3.03
N VAL A 161 8.46 -17.75 -1.73
CA VAL A 161 9.35 -17.33 -0.65
C VAL A 161 9.91 -18.57 0.03
N VAL A 162 11.22 -18.78 -0.10
CA VAL A 162 11.91 -20.00 0.34
C VAL A 162 12.98 -19.65 1.38
N LEU A 163 13.10 -20.46 2.44
CA LEU A 163 14.18 -20.34 3.41
C LEU A 163 15.51 -20.70 2.74
N GLU A 164 16.53 -19.89 2.94
CA GLU A 164 17.86 -20.13 2.36
C GLU A 164 18.95 -19.85 3.40
N GLN A 165 20.04 -20.60 3.34
CA GLN A 165 21.11 -20.49 4.33
C GLN A 165 21.99 -19.26 4.06
N LEU A 166 22.21 -18.46 5.10
CA LEU A 166 23.24 -17.41 5.11
C LEU A 166 24.61 -18.06 5.25
N TYR A 167 25.57 -17.61 4.46
CA TYR A 167 26.96 -18.04 4.60
C TYR A 167 27.91 -16.89 4.32
N PHE A 168 29.15 -17.06 4.77
CA PHE A 168 30.23 -16.11 4.54
C PHE A 168 31.25 -16.67 3.55
N ASP A 169 31.61 -15.86 2.57
CA ASP A 169 32.75 -16.07 1.68
C ASP A 169 33.80 -15.00 2.02
N GLY A 170 34.74 -15.36 2.90
CA GLY A 170 35.62 -14.40 3.54
C GLY A 170 34.84 -13.40 4.40
N PRO A 171 34.91 -12.08 4.12
CA PRO A 171 34.11 -11.07 4.82
C PRO A 171 32.73 -10.83 4.17
N PHE A 172 32.40 -11.51 3.07
CA PHE A 172 31.18 -11.26 2.31
C PHE A 172 30.03 -12.13 2.79
N LEU A 173 28.97 -11.51 3.30
CA LEU A 173 27.71 -12.18 3.59
C LEU A 173 26.95 -12.45 2.28
N LYS A 174 26.55 -13.71 2.08
CA LYS A 174 25.85 -14.20 0.88
C LYS A 174 24.62 -15.04 1.24
N ILE A 175 23.66 -15.07 0.32
CA ILE A 175 22.51 -15.99 0.29
C ILE A 175 22.47 -16.58 -1.12
N SER A 176 22.59 -17.91 -1.26
CA SER A 176 22.82 -18.52 -2.57
C SER A 176 23.95 -17.76 -3.30
N ASP A 177 23.83 -17.47 -4.59
CA ASP A 177 24.84 -16.70 -5.34
C ASP A 177 24.73 -15.16 -5.18
N ILE A 178 23.92 -14.68 -4.23
CA ILE A 178 23.64 -13.24 -4.07
C ILE A 178 24.53 -12.64 -2.99
N TYR A 179 25.40 -11.71 -3.39
CA TYR A 179 26.15 -10.85 -2.47
C TYR A 179 25.22 -9.86 -1.76
N LEU A 180 25.29 -9.82 -0.44
CA LEU A 180 24.49 -8.91 0.40
C LEU A 180 25.30 -7.69 0.84
N MET A 181 26.32 -7.94 1.68
CA MET A 181 27.18 -6.91 2.26
C MET A 181 28.50 -7.49 2.78
N ASN A 182 29.42 -6.60 3.13
CA ASN A 182 30.69 -6.94 3.76
C ASN A 182 30.55 -6.76 5.29
N VAL A 183 30.91 -7.79 6.05
CA VAL A 183 30.96 -7.78 7.52
C VAL A 183 32.38 -8.17 7.94
N GLY A 184 33.15 -7.19 8.38
CA GLY A 184 34.55 -7.40 8.72
C GLY A 184 34.75 -8.05 10.10
N TYR A 185 33.92 -7.70 11.08
CA TYR A 185 34.14 -8.09 12.47
C TYR A 185 33.72 -9.56 12.70
N PRO A 186 34.63 -10.46 13.14
CA PRO A 186 34.30 -11.88 13.31
C PRO A 186 33.11 -12.17 14.24
N PRO A 187 32.98 -11.53 15.42
CA PRO A 187 31.84 -11.77 16.31
C PRO A 187 30.49 -11.46 15.67
N ASP A 188 30.40 -10.41 14.84
CA ASP A 188 29.15 -10.07 14.13
C ASP A 188 28.78 -11.15 13.11
N ARG A 189 29.77 -11.73 12.44
CA ARG A 189 29.55 -12.85 11.50
C ARG A 189 28.98 -14.06 12.21
N GLU A 190 29.52 -14.42 13.38
CA GLU A 190 29.03 -15.52 14.20
C GLU A 190 27.58 -15.27 14.66
N LYS A 191 27.29 -14.06 15.12
CA LYS A 191 25.93 -13.64 15.53
C LYS A 191 24.95 -13.71 14.36
N ILE A 192 25.35 -13.22 13.18
CA ILE A 192 24.52 -13.27 11.95
C ILE A 192 24.22 -14.71 11.55
N LEU A 193 25.18 -15.62 11.60
CA LEU A 193 24.96 -17.04 11.26
C LEU A 193 24.05 -17.73 12.30
N ALA A 194 24.21 -17.41 13.58
CA ALA A 194 23.41 -18.00 14.65
C ALA A 194 21.95 -17.51 14.61
N GLU A 195 21.75 -16.20 14.47
CA GLU A 195 20.46 -15.55 14.72
C GLU A 195 19.77 -15.06 13.44
N GLY A 196 20.50 -14.91 12.35
CA GLY A 196 19.99 -14.38 11.08
C GLY A 196 19.07 -15.34 10.34
N MET A 197 18.19 -14.75 9.54
CA MET A 197 17.37 -15.46 8.56
C MET A 197 17.70 -14.96 7.15
N GLY A 198 18.02 -15.91 6.28
CA GLY A 198 18.14 -15.71 4.84
C GLY A 198 16.89 -16.23 4.14
N VAL A 199 16.37 -15.45 3.20
CA VAL A 199 15.20 -15.82 2.41
C VAL A 199 15.46 -15.54 0.95
N LEU A 200 15.13 -16.50 0.09
CA LEU A 200 15.16 -16.35 -1.35
C LEU A 200 13.73 -16.15 -1.88
N ILE A 201 13.50 -15.01 -2.53
CA ILE A 201 12.22 -14.65 -3.13
C ILE A 201 12.34 -14.87 -4.64
N LYS A 202 11.70 -15.93 -5.13
CA LYS A 202 11.78 -16.39 -6.52
C LYS A 202 10.58 -15.88 -7.32
N PRO A 203 10.78 -15.05 -8.37
CA PRO A 203 9.66 -14.60 -9.19
C PRO A 203 9.00 -15.77 -9.93
N LYS A 204 7.66 -15.81 -9.94
CA LYS A 204 6.90 -16.86 -10.66
C LYS A 204 6.89 -16.67 -12.18
N ASN A 205 7.12 -15.45 -12.65
CA ASN A 205 7.16 -15.08 -14.08
C ASN A 205 7.88 -13.74 -14.27
N ASP A 206 8.07 -13.32 -15.52
CA ASP A 206 8.78 -12.07 -15.86
C ASP A 206 8.08 -10.80 -15.38
N ASN A 207 6.75 -10.82 -15.24
CA ASN A 207 6.03 -9.71 -14.61
C ASN A 207 6.43 -9.60 -13.12
N GLY A 208 6.43 -10.72 -12.39
CA GLY A 208 6.89 -10.77 -11.01
C GLY A 208 8.36 -10.36 -10.88
N ARG A 209 9.22 -10.82 -11.80
CA ARG A 209 10.64 -10.44 -11.87
C ARG A 209 10.79 -8.93 -12.03
N ALA A 210 10.07 -8.32 -12.98
CA ALA A 210 10.12 -6.88 -13.23
C ALA A 210 9.63 -6.05 -12.04
N ILE A 211 8.61 -6.53 -11.32
CA ILE A 211 8.11 -5.90 -10.08
C ILE A 211 9.15 -5.98 -8.97
N LEU A 212 9.72 -7.16 -8.71
CA LEU A 212 10.73 -7.36 -7.66
C LEU A 212 12.06 -6.66 -7.94
N HIS A 213 12.38 -6.38 -9.22
CA HIS A 213 13.56 -5.59 -9.58
C HIS A 213 13.46 -4.13 -9.10
N ASN A 214 12.26 -3.58 -8.91
CA ASN A 214 12.08 -2.26 -8.36
C ASN A 214 12.68 -2.18 -6.94
N LEU A 215 13.45 -1.12 -6.67
CA LEU A 215 14.12 -0.95 -5.38
C LEU A 215 13.11 -0.65 -4.25
N GLY A 216 12.10 0.18 -4.52
CA GLY A 216 11.03 0.49 -3.59
C GLY A 216 10.21 -0.73 -3.17
N GLN A 217 9.91 -1.65 -4.09
CA GLN A 217 9.24 -2.91 -3.75
C GLN A 217 10.07 -3.75 -2.78
N ARG A 218 11.38 -3.85 -3.04
CA ARG A 218 12.31 -4.58 -2.16
C ARG A 218 12.42 -3.90 -0.79
N GLN A 219 12.48 -2.57 -0.76
CA GLN A 219 12.48 -1.82 0.49
C GLN A 219 11.18 -2.02 1.28
N ALA A 220 10.03 -2.04 0.61
CA ALA A 220 8.74 -2.30 1.25
C ALA A 220 8.68 -3.70 1.88
N ILE A 221 9.25 -4.72 1.23
CA ILE A 221 9.38 -6.08 1.79
C ILE A 221 10.27 -6.05 3.04
N VAL A 222 11.46 -5.44 2.94
CA VAL A 222 12.42 -5.32 4.06
C VAL A 222 11.79 -4.59 5.25
N HIS A 223 11.16 -3.45 5.02
CA HIS A 223 10.47 -2.68 6.05
C HIS A 223 9.35 -3.49 6.69
N THR A 224 8.48 -4.11 5.88
CA THR A 224 7.33 -4.84 6.42
C THR A 224 7.78 -6.04 7.27
N ALA A 225 8.85 -6.72 6.85
CA ALA A 225 9.48 -7.78 7.64
C ALA A 225 10.03 -7.24 8.97
N ALA A 226 10.82 -6.16 8.94
CA ALA A 226 11.41 -5.56 10.14
C ALA A 226 10.37 -4.97 11.11
N ALA A 227 9.32 -4.34 10.58
CA ALA A 227 8.28 -3.71 11.39
C ALA A 227 7.38 -4.75 12.10
N LEU A 228 7.15 -5.91 11.48
CA LEU A 228 6.25 -6.93 12.05
C LEU A 228 6.96 -7.99 12.89
N LEU A 229 8.19 -8.36 12.55
CA LEU A 229 8.99 -9.33 13.32
C LEU A 229 9.99 -8.70 14.29
N GLY A 230 10.11 -7.38 14.24
CA GLY A 230 11.22 -6.67 14.84
C GLY A 230 12.52 -6.92 14.10
N THR A 231 13.54 -6.16 14.49
CA THR A 231 14.90 -6.31 14.02
C THR A 231 15.85 -6.01 15.18
N LYS A 232 16.99 -6.70 15.21
CA LYS A 232 18.11 -6.43 16.12
C LYS A 232 19.03 -5.30 15.62
N ARG A 233 18.64 -4.61 14.55
CA ARG A 233 19.35 -3.42 14.05
C ARG A 233 19.33 -2.32 15.12
N GLU A 234 20.50 -1.75 15.38
CA GLU A 234 20.69 -0.57 16.22
C GLU A 234 21.41 0.55 15.45
N VAL A 235 21.26 1.78 15.90
CA VAL A 235 22.00 2.95 15.43
C VAL A 235 23.50 2.73 15.69
N GLY A 236 24.29 2.68 14.62
CA GLY A 236 25.73 2.44 14.68
C GLY A 236 26.16 0.98 14.43
N GLU A 237 25.21 0.07 14.19
CA GLU A 237 25.48 -1.34 13.83
C GLU A 237 24.96 -1.65 12.41
N PRO A 238 25.61 -1.13 11.35
CA PRO A 238 25.15 -1.31 9.97
C PRO A 238 25.13 -2.78 9.52
N GLU A 239 25.94 -3.65 10.11
CA GLU A 239 26.07 -5.07 9.82
C GLU A 239 24.75 -5.83 10.08
N PHE A 240 23.90 -5.33 10.98
CA PHE A 240 22.61 -5.93 11.31
C PHE A 240 21.45 -5.30 10.53
N THR A 241 21.76 -4.46 9.55
CA THR A 241 20.73 -3.83 8.71
C THR A 241 20.08 -4.85 7.81
N PRO A 242 18.74 -5.06 7.91
CA PRO A 242 18.05 -5.94 6.99
C PRO A 242 18.08 -5.32 5.59
N LEU A 243 18.30 -6.15 4.58
CA LEU A 243 18.40 -5.68 3.21
C LEU A 243 18.05 -6.77 2.21
N ALA A 244 17.63 -6.34 1.02
CA ALA A 244 17.32 -7.21 -0.10
C ALA A 244 18.20 -6.86 -1.31
N ARG A 245 18.89 -7.85 -1.86
CA ARG A 245 19.69 -7.76 -3.10
C ARG A 245 19.14 -8.71 -4.14
N LYS A 246 19.46 -8.43 -5.40
CA LYS A 246 19.03 -9.27 -6.52
C LYS A 246 20.22 -10.05 -7.07
N ASN A 247 19.96 -11.27 -7.52
CA ASN A 247 20.78 -11.90 -8.52
C ASN A 247 20.57 -11.14 -9.86
N ILE A 248 21.65 -10.77 -10.53
CA ILE A 248 21.59 -9.99 -11.77
C ILE A 248 21.08 -10.85 -12.93
N ASP A 249 21.39 -12.14 -12.91
CA ASP A 249 21.15 -13.07 -14.00
C ASP A 249 19.78 -13.76 -13.86
N THR A 250 19.46 -14.26 -12.66
CA THR A 250 18.20 -14.99 -12.43
C THR A 250 17.02 -14.08 -12.06
N GLY A 251 17.31 -12.88 -11.52
CA GLY A 251 16.30 -11.96 -10.99
C GLY A 251 15.67 -12.39 -9.67
N GLU A 252 16.20 -13.44 -9.03
CA GLU A 252 15.84 -13.83 -7.66
C GLU A 252 16.31 -12.77 -6.65
N ILE A 253 15.57 -12.59 -5.56
CA ILE A 253 15.91 -11.63 -4.51
C ILE A 253 16.34 -12.38 -3.25
N GLY A 254 17.56 -12.11 -2.78
CA GLY A 254 18.04 -12.55 -1.48
C GLY A 254 17.74 -11.49 -0.44
N LEU A 255 17.00 -11.86 0.59
CA LEU A 255 16.64 -11.02 1.74
C LEU A 255 17.37 -11.54 2.98
N PHE A 256 18.05 -10.63 3.68
CA PHE A 256 18.62 -10.87 4.99
C PHE A 256 17.90 -10.04 6.05
N ILE A 257 17.63 -10.65 7.20
CA ILE A 257 17.13 -9.99 8.40
C ILE A 257 17.67 -10.66 9.65
N LEU A 258 17.96 -9.86 10.69
CA LEU A 258 18.27 -10.30 12.03
C LEU A 258 17.05 -10.05 12.94
N PRO A 259 16.05 -10.95 12.97
CA PRO A 259 14.79 -10.74 13.67
C PRO A 259 14.96 -10.85 15.20
N LEU A 260 13.98 -10.34 15.97
CA LEU A 260 13.93 -10.62 17.42
C LEU A 260 13.59 -12.09 17.69
N GLU A 261 12.63 -12.63 16.95
CA GLU A 261 12.22 -14.04 17.00
C GLU A 261 12.52 -14.74 15.66
N LYS A 262 13.26 -15.86 15.72
CA LYS A 262 13.69 -16.61 14.54
C LYS A 262 12.58 -17.58 14.07
N ASP A 263 11.52 -17.03 13.50
CA ASP A 263 10.40 -17.81 12.91
C ASP A 263 10.28 -17.55 11.40
N PHE A 264 10.69 -18.54 10.60
CA PHE A 264 10.57 -18.49 9.14
C PHE A 264 9.12 -18.48 8.67
N GLU A 265 8.21 -19.20 9.32
CA GLU A 265 6.80 -19.26 8.90
C GLU A 265 6.12 -17.91 9.06
N CYS A 266 6.45 -17.19 10.14
CA CYS A 266 6.00 -15.83 10.33
C CYS A 266 6.61 -14.89 9.28
N LEU A 267 7.92 -14.96 9.03
CA LEU A 267 8.59 -14.14 8.00
C LEU A 267 8.05 -14.38 6.60
N ARG A 268 7.84 -15.65 6.24
CA ARG A 268 7.23 -16.04 4.96
C ARG A 268 5.86 -15.42 4.79
N LYS A 269 4.97 -15.56 5.79
CA LYS A 269 3.62 -14.97 5.75
C LYS A 269 3.65 -13.45 5.66
N VAL A 270 4.61 -12.80 6.31
CA VAL A 270 4.78 -11.34 6.24
C VAL A 270 5.21 -10.91 4.83
N ILE A 271 6.25 -11.54 4.28
CA ILE A 271 6.73 -11.25 2.92
C ILE A 271 5.62 -11.50 1.91
N GLU A 272 4.99 -12.69 1.93
CA GLU A 272 3.94 -13.07 1.00
C GLU A 272 2.74 -12.11 1.03
N ARG A 273 2.40 -11.57 2.20
CA ARG A 273 1.31 -10.60 2.36
C ARG A 273 1.70 -9.16 2.05
N THR A 274 2.97 -8.86 1.81
CA THR A 274 3.42 -7.50 1.48
C THR A 274 2.75 -7.04 0.17
N PRO A 275 2.16 -5.84 0.12
CA PRO A 275 1.47 -5.37 -1.08
C PRO A 275 2.47 -5.13 -2.23
N VAL A 276 2.04 -5.40 -3.45
CA VAL A 276 2.73 -4.94 -4.66
C VAL A 276 2.44 -3.45 -4.86
N LEU A 277 3.50 -2.65 -4.85
CA LEU A 277 3.41 -1.20 -5.01
C LEU A 277 2.99 -0.84 -6.44
N GLU A 278 2.11 0.15 -6.58
CA GLU A 278 1.68 0.65 -7.89
C GLU A 278 2.85 1.20 -8.71
N SER A 279 3.81 1.88 -8.06
CA SER A 279 5.02 2.41 -8.69
C SER A 279 5.96 1.31 -9.20
N ALA A 280 5.90 0.12 -8.61
CA ALA A 280 6.65 -1.06 -9.03
C ALA A 280 5.89 -1.90 -10.07
N SER A 281 4.58 -1.67 -10.23
CA SER A 281 3.72 -2.44 -11.12
C SER A 281 4.16 -2.29 -12.57
N ARG A 282 4.81 -3.32 -13.09
CA ARG A 282 5.22 -3.45 -14.50
C ARG A 282 4.64 -4.75 -15.05
N LYS A 283 4.16 -4.71 -16.29
CA LYS A 283 3.60 -5.88 -16.97
C LYS A 283 4.27 -6.12 -18.33
N PRO A 284 5.56 -6.48 -18.39
CA PRO A 284 6.24 -6.78 -19.65
C PRO A 284 5.48 -7.75 -20.55
N LEU A 285 4.87 -8.80 -19.98
CA LEU A 285 4.12 -9.83 -20.72
C LEU A 285 2.80 -9.32 -21.34
N ASP A 286 2.32 -8.13 -20.97
CA ASP A 286 1.17 -7.51 -21.62
C ASP A 286 1.57 -6.92 -22.99
N SER A 287 2.86 -6.70 -23.22
CA SER A 287 3.40 -6.22 -24.49
C SER A 287 3.77 -7.36 -25.44
N LYS A 288 3.58 -7.16 -26.74
CA LYS A 288 3.98 -8.15 -27.77
C LYS A 288 5.49 -8.44 -27.70
N ALA A 289 6.32 -7.42 -27.49
CA ALA A 289 7.76 -7.57 -27.35
C ALA A 289 8.15 -8.39 -26.10
N GLY A 290 7.51 -8.11 -24.95
CA GLY A 290 7.78 -8.85 -23.72
C GLY A 290 7.33 -10.30 -23.78
N ARG A 291 6.28 -10.65 -24.52
CA ARG A 291 5.91 -12.06 -24.76
C ARG A 291 6.94 -12.82 -25.59
N ILE A 292 7.55 -12.16 -26.57
CA ILE A 292 8.60 -12.76 -27.43
C ILE A 292 9.91 -12.93 -26.65
N ALA A 293 10.18 -12.05 -25.68
CA ALA A 293 11.39 -12.08 -24.88
C ALA A 293 11.31 -12.98 -23.63
N ALA A 294 10.15 -13.58 -23.36
CA ALA A 294 9.89 -14.40 -22.17
C ALA A 294 10.21 -15.90 -22.37
N ASP A 295 10.84 -16.24 -23.50
CA ASP A 295 11.29 -17.60 -23.84
C ASP A 295 12.55 -17.99 -23.06
#